data_AF-A0A7S2CEE5-F1
#
_entry.id   AF-A0A7S2CEE5-F1
#
_cell.length_a   1.000
_cell.length_b   1.000
_cell.length_c   1.000
_cell.angle_alpha   90.00
_cell.angle_beta   90.00
_cell.angle_gamma   90.00
#
_symmetry.space_group_name_H-M   'P 1'
#
loop_
_entity.id
_entity.type
_entity.pdbx_description
1 polymer ?
#
loop_
_entity_poly.entity_id
_entity_poly.type
_entity_poly.pdbx_seq_one_letter_code
_entity_poly.pdbx_strand_id
1 'polypeptide(L)'
;MSSLTATATEAAKFKTNEWIYFQQSRQHSSRAGYVKTARRDGGYHVRLVQNSTIVDVERVSASDARRQMRAVQPVEQDAEFKAHAADWRVLAHDREHGGGGSGKKKKAAAADADAMPCDTPYVALHEALRKERPSGTKNERRLRLGTFNVCHLGGGANPNPPEKIRNLAAVIRRSLSDVVVLQEVSTNADETVALLAAEIGGGDWGFRLSDATGGSGPAKGECYALLYNRTRVETVLGGEVPAVESFMYNRRDTGHAAFRREAEWGTAQRADFSFAGASAARLPGFFRLASCSGRSLVVATVHTAFSDAATRRQQFRALGSLLPSKPLDCSRCVFALLGDFNSNASNTEGMTSSASFAQTKFGQALADELTQRCRFSNVSNHHDATSWGGAHYDEAYVQADAVGSRHAHVYPIQRRIAALAREAVRKRRPGGGGGGPVAAAADLNPLDVFTPPELRPERGSIHHKTFDSCVFTDHLLVFVDVEFQAPSELPAKGRRLYAKAVAAQATAAPRASNSSVASNRAAAEAPSSDLTVVALREQLRERGLKVGGNKAELVARLQASSDLPKLTVAVLKDMLRSKSLSVSGKKAELVARLMGAGV
;
A
#
# COMPACT_ATOMS: atom_id res chain seq x y z
N MET A 1 70.10 16.19 -29.76
CA MET A 1 69.48 14.88 -29.52
C MET A 1 69.78 14.45 -28.09
N SER A 2 68.92 14.83 -27.13
CA SER A 2 68.99 14.37 -25.75
C SER A 2 67.65 13.72 -25.42
N SER A 3 67.69 12.41 -25.16
CA SER A 3 66.55 11.52 -24.97
C SER A 3 66.08 11.55 -23.53
N LEU A 4 64.90 12.12 -23.29
CA LEU A 4 64.13 11.99 -22.06
C LEU A 4 63.51 10.58 -22.00
N THR A 5 64.17 9.65 -21.31
CA THR A 5 63.56 8.39 -20.88
C THR A 5 62.68 8.66 -19.67
N ALA A 6 61.37 8.73 -19.90
CA ALA A 6 60.38 8.76 -18.84
C ALA A 6 60.52 7.50 -17.97
N THR A 7 60.85 7.71 -16.70
CA THR A 7 60.84 6.69 -15.64
C THR A 7 59.48 6.00 -15.62
N ALA A 8 59.47 4.67 -15.77
CA ALA A 8 58.30 3.84 -15.61
C ALA A 8 57.61 4.19 -14.29
N THR A 9 56.39 4.71 -14.39
CA THR A 9 55.57 5.15 -13.26
C THR A 9 55.41 3.98 -12.30
N GLU A 10 55.88 4.15 -11.07
CA GLU A 10 55.69 3.19 -9.98
C GLU A 10 54.18 2.94 -9.84
N ALA A 11 53.71 1.82 -10.36
CA ALA A 11 52.29 1.55 -10.42
C ALA A 11 51.71 1.56 -9.00
N ALA A 12 50.67 2.35 -8.76
CA ALA A 12 49.99 2.42 -7.48
C ALA A 12 49.59 1.01 -7.02
N LYS A 13 50.27 0.49 -6.00
CA LYS A 13 49.96 -0.78 -5.36
C LYS A 13 48.86 -0.50 -4.34
N PHE A 14 47.69 -1.09 -4.54
CA PHE A 14 46.61 -0.95 -3.57
C PHE A 14 46.95 -1.75 -2.29
N LYS A 15 46.70 -1.16 -1.13
CA LYS A 15 46.97 -1.76 0.17
C LYS A 15 45.79 -2.62 0.63
N THR A 16 46.08 -3.65 1.42
CA THR A 16 45.01 -4.34 2.18
C THR A 16 44.21 -3.33 2.98
N ASN A 17 42.89 -3.47 2.96
CA ASN A 17 41.87 -2.59 3.53
C ASN A 17 41.71 -1.21 2.87
N GLU A 18 42.36 -0.95 1.75
CA GLU A 18 42.22 0.30 1.01
C GLU A 18 40.85 0.39 0.33
N TRP A 19 40.20 1.55 0.50
CA TRP A 19 38.94 1.88 -0.14
C TRP A 19 39.13 2.17 -1.61
N ILE A 20 38.29 1.58 -2.45
CA ILE A 20 38.39 1.71 -3.91
C ILE A 20 37.03 1.96 -4.56
N TYR A 21 37.05 2.64 -5.70
CA TYR A 21 35.99 2.54 -6.70
C TYR A 21 36.38 1.49 -7.75
N PHE A 22 35.44 0.61 -8.08
CA PHE A 22 35.61 -0.45 -9.07
C PHE A 22 34.72 -0.20 -10.29
N GLN A 23 35.33 0.00 -11.46
CA GLN A 23 34.68 0.20 -12.75
C GLN A 23 34.77 -1.07 -13.60
N GLN A 24 33.68 -1.83 -13.67
CA GLN A 24 33.65 -3.12 -14.36
C GLN A 24 33.81 -2.99 -15.90
N SER A 25 33.42 -1.84 -16.47
CA SER A 25 33.66 -1.46 -17.87
C SER A 25 33.43 0.06 -18.05
N ARG A 26 33.80 0.62 -19.22
CA ARG A 26 33.49 2.03 -19.57
C ARG A 26 31.99 2.35 -19.60
N GLN A 27 31.11 1.35 -19.59
CA GLN A 27 29.66 1.50 -19.71
C GLN A 27 28.89 1.20 -18.41
N HIS A 28 29.57 0.84 -17.31
CA HIS A 28 28.93 0.53 -16.03
C HIS A 28 29.26 1.56 -14.96
N SER A 29 28.33 1.78 -14.04
CA SER A 29 28.53 2.66 -12.88
C SER A 29 29.67 2.16 -11.99
N SER A 30 30.46 3.10 -11.48
CA SER A 30 31.46 2.84 -10.44
C SER A 30 30.79 2.18 -9.23
N ARG A 31 31.45 1.18 -8.65
CA ARG A 31 30.98 0.49 -7.43
C ARG A 31 31.93 0.76 -6.28
N ALA A 32 31.37 1.02 -5.09
CA ALA A 32 32.13 1.10 -3.87
C ALA A 32 32.68 -0.30 -3.48
N GLY A 33 33.90 -0.34 -2.95
CA GLY A 33 34.55 -1.57 -2.51
C GLY A 33 35.80 -1.34 -1.68
N TYR A 34 36.40 -2.42 -1.18
CA TYR A 34 37.73 -2.39 -0.57
C TYR A 34 38.58 -3.59 -0.96
N VAL A 35 39.89 -3.42 -0.90
CA VAL A 35 40.87 -4.50 -1.10
C VAL A 35 40.92 -5.35 0.16
N LYS A 36 40.39 -6.57 0.12
CA LYS A 36 40.43 -7.51 1.23
C LYS A 36 41.84 -8.05 1.46
N THR A 37 42.52 -8.46 0.39
CA THR A 37 43.93 -8.86 0.43
C THR A 37 44.66 -8.51 -0.86
N ALA A 38 45.89 -8.00 -0.75
CA ALA A 38 46.82 -7.90 -1.85
C ALA A 38 47.67 -9.19 -1.93
N ARG A 39 47.74 -9.81 -3.11
CA ARG A 39 48.42 -11.09 -3.32
C ARG A 39 49.87 -10.89 -3.75
N ARG A 40 50.71 -11.91 -3.48
CA ARG A 40 52.14 -11.90 -3.87
C ARG A 40 52.37 -11.86 -5.38
N ASP A 41 51.42 -12.37 -6.17
CA ASP A 41 51.44 -12.32 -7.64
C ASP A 41 51.00 -10.97 -8.22
N GLY A 42 50.77 -9.96 -7.36
CA GLY A 42 50.30 -8.63 -7.74
C GLY A 42 48.79 -8.55 -8.01
N GLY A 43 48.05 -9.66 -7.85
CA GLY A 43 46.60 -9.66 -7.90
C GLY A 43 45.95 -9.16 -6.61
N TYR A 44 44.64 -8.96 -6.65
CA TYR A 44 43.85 -8.45 -5.53
C TYR A 44 42.61 -9.31 -5.31
N HIS A 45 42.27 -9.49 -4.04
CA HIS A 45 40.98 -9.97 -3.58
C HIS A 45 40.17 -8.75 -3.13
N VAL A 46 39.04 -8.50 -3.79
CA VAL A 46 38.25 -7.28 -3.60
C VAL A 46 36.82 -7.61 -3.17
N ARG A 47 36.27 -6.82 -2.25
CA ARG A 47 34.87 -6.89 -1.80
C ARG A 47 34.12 -5.68 -2.36
N LEU A 48 33.05 -5.91 -3.11
CA LEU A 48 32.27 -4.87 -3.82
C LEU A 48 30.81 -4.88 -3.39
N VAL A 49 30.14 -3.72 -3.38
CA VAL A 49 28.68 -3.69 -3.30
C VAL A 49 28.06 -3.77 -4.70
N GLN A 50 27.18 -4.75 -4.90
CA GLN A 50 26.37 -4.90 -6.11
C GLN A 50 24.94 -5.22 -5.70
N ASN A 51 23.99 -4.39 -6.14
CA ASN A 51 22.55 -4.56 -5.82
C ASN A 51 22.30 -4.72 -4.31
N SER A 52 22.93 -3.87 -3.49
CA SER A 52 22.86 -3.90 -2.03
C SER A 52 23.37 -5.21 -1.38
N THR A 53 24.16 -6.01 -2.10
CA THR A 53 24.82 -7.21 -1.59
C THR A 53 26.34 -7.10 -1.75
N ILE A 54 27.09 -7.62 -0.77
CA ILE A 54 28.55 -7.67 -0.90
C ILE A 54 28.92 -8.90 -1.74
N VAL A 55 29.61 -8.65 -2.84
CA VAL A 55 30.13 -9.65 -3.75
C VAL A 55 31.63 -9.76 -3.55
N ASP A 56 32.11 -11.01 -3.53
CA ASP A 56 33.52 -11.32 -3.40
C ASP A 56 34.15 -11.53 -4.77
N VAL A 57 35.26 -10.83 -5.05
CA VAL A 57 35.99 -10.91 -6.31
C VAL A 57 37.42 -11.36 -6.00
N GLU A 58 37.64 -12.67 -6.01
CA GLU A 58 38.87 -13.30 -5.49
C GLU A 58 40.12 -13.12 -6.38
N ARG A 59 39.94 -12.75 -7.65
CA ARG A 59 41.01 -12.78 -8.67
C ARG A 59 41.00 -11.56 -9.59
N VAL A 60 41.16 -10.36 -9.03
CA VAL A 60 41.43 -9.17 -9.84
C VAL A 60 42.91 -9.15 -10.20
N SER A 61 43.26 -9.26 -11.48
CA SER A 61 44.67 -9.23 -11.89
C SER A 61 45.30 -7.85 -11.65
N ALA A 62 46.63 -7.76 -11.56
CA ALA A 62 47.34 -6.48 -11.47
C ALA A 62 47.02 -5.55 -12.67
N SER A 63 46.74 -6.12 -13.84
CA SER A 63 46.35 -5.37 -15.03
C SER A 63 44.92 -4.84 -14.92
N ASP A 64 43.99 -5.67 -14.43
CA ASP A 64 42.59 -5.27 -14.24
C ASP A 64 42.43 -4.24 -13.14
N ALA A 65 43.13 -4.41 -12.02
CA ALA A 65 43.14 -3.41 -10.95
C ALA A 65 43.60 -2.04 -11.45
N ARG A 66 44.64 -1.98 -12.29
CA ARG A 66 45.08 -0.73 -12.90
C ARG A 66 44.06 -0.10 -13.85
N ARG A 67 43.24 -0.92 -14.51
CA ARG A 67 42.21 -0.44 -15.45
C ARG A 67 40.89 -0.10 -14.78
N GLN A 68 40.57 -0.78 -13.69
CA GLN A 68 39.21 -0.83 -13.12
C GLN A 68 39.15 -0.31 -11.69
N MET A 69 40.26 -0.21 -10.97
CA MET A 69 40.29 0.25 -9.59
C MET A 69 40.88 1.64 -9.48
N ARG A 70 40.25 2.47 -8.65
CA ARG A 70 40.75 3.79 -8.27
C ARG A 70 40.68 3.91 -6.75
N ALA A 71 41.77 4.32 -6.10
CA ALA A 71 41.78 4.54 -4.67
C ALA A 71 40.91 5.75 -4.33
N VAL A 72 40.11 5.64 -3.28
CA VAL A 72 39.31 6.78 -2.80
C VAL A 72 40.24 7.79 -2.17
N GLN A 73 40.43 8.95 -2.81
CA GLN A 73 41.27 10.01 -2.27
C GLN A 73 40.58 10.70 -1.08
N PRO A 74 41.31 11.13 -0.03
CA PRO A 74 40.74 11.82 1.13
C PRO A 74 39.89 13.05 0.78
N VAL A 75 40.26 13.78 -0.28
CA VAL A 75 39.56 15.00 -0.75
C VAL A 75 38.28 14.68 -1.55
N GLU A 76 38.16 13.47 -2.09
CA GLU A 76 36.98 13.00 -2.83
C GLU A 76 35.92 12.35 -1.93
N GLN A 77 36.18 12.29 -0.61
CA GLN A 77 35.29 11.72 0.40
C GLN A 77 33.99 12.50 0.60
N ASP A 78 33.78 13.65 -0.03
CA ASP A 78 32.58 14.46 0.26
C ASP A 78 31.46 14.35 -0.77
N ALA A 79 31.75 14.18 -2.07
CA ALA A 79 30.70 14.16 -3.10
C ALA A 79 30.31 12.73 -3.52
N GLU A 80 31.27 11.91 -3.92
CA GLU A 80 30.99 10.52 -4.34
C GLU A 80 30.70 9.61 -3.13
N PHE A 81 31.33 9.87 -1.98
CA PHE A 81 30.98 9.14 -0.74
C PHE A 81 29.55 9.45 -0.29
N LYS A 82 29.07 10.68 -0.47
CA LYS A 82 27.66 11.04 -0.21
C LYS A 82 26.72 10.31 -1.17
N ALA A 83 27.09 10.20 -2.45
CA ALA A 83 26.32 9.46 -3.45
C ALA A 83 26.22 7.95 -3.13
N HIS A 84 27.23 7.37 -2.48
CA HIS A 84 27.30 5.95 -2.14
C HIS A 84 27.34 5.67 -0.61
N ALA A 85 26.82 6.59 0.21
CA ALA A 85 27.01 6.53 1.67
C ALA A 85 26.45 5.25 2.31
N ALA A 86 25.37 4.70 1.74
CA ALA A 86 24.79 3.43 2.19
C ALA A 86 25.74 2.24 1.92
N ASP A 87 26.33 2.19 0.72
CA ASP A 87 27.25 1.12 0.31
C ASP A 87 28.53 1.14 1.15
N TRP A 88 29.08 2.32 1.43
CA TRP A 88 30.27 2.49 2.26
C TRP A 88 30.08 2.02 3.70
N ARG A 89 28.90 2.26 4.30
CA ARG A 89 28.59 1.76 5.66
C ARG A 89 28.54 0.24 5.70
N VAL A 90 27.92 -0.38 4.69
CA VAL A 90 27.82 -1.84 4.59
C VAL A 90 29.21 -2.47 4.45
N LEU A 91 30.09 -1.87 3.64
CA LEU A 91 31.47 -2.34 3.49
C LEU A 91 32.33 -2.07 4.73
N ALA A 92 32.11 -0.98 5.46
CA ALA A 92 32.84 -0.67 6.70
C ALA A 92 32.56 -1.73 7.76
N HIS A 93 31.29 -2.04 7.96
CA HIS A 93 30.86 -3.12 8.85
C HIS A 93 31.47 -4.47 8.42
N ASP A 94 31.44 -4.80 7.13
CA ASP A 94 32.04 -6.05 6.63
C ASP A 94 33.55 -6.14 6.89
N ARG A 95 34.26 -5.04 6.68
CA ARG A 95 35.70 -4.93 6.88
C ARG A 95 36.07 -5.09 8.36
N GLU A 96 35.32 -4.46 9.26
CA GLU A 96 35.51 -4.56 10.72
C GLU A 96 35.31 -5.99 11.24
N HIS A 97 34.42 -6.76 10.61
CA HIS A 97 34.14 -8.16 10.96
C HIS A 97 34.98 -9.17 10.16
N GLY A 98 36.11 -8.72 9.61
CA GLY A 98 37.10 -9.57 8.95
C GLY A 98 36.69 -10.15 7.58
N GLY A 99 35.57 -9.70 6.99
CA GLY A 99 35.09 -10.16 5.69
C GLY A 99 34.96 -11.69 5.55
N GLY A 100 34.75 -12.40 6.66
CA GLY A 100 35.06 -13.85 6.80
C GLY A 100 33.97 -14.83 6.35
N GLY A 101 32.84 -14.38 5.79
CA GLY A 101 31.74 -15.27 5.42
C GLY A 101 31.72 -15.64 3.94
N SER A 102 32.58 -16.57 3.49
CA SER A 102 32.43 -17.16 2.14
C SER A 102 31.31 -18.22 2.15
N GLY A 103 30.33 -18.08 1.25
CA GLY A 103 29.53 -19.22 0.80
C GLY A 103 28.01 -19.16 0.92
N LYS A 104 27.42 -18.19 1.62
CA LYS A 104 25.97 -17.94 1.55
C LYS A 104 25.75 -16.46 1.32
N LYS A 105 24.85 -16.10 0.39
CA LYS A 105 24.35 -14.73 0.19
C LYS A 105 23.81 -14.22 1.53
N LYS A 106 24.67 -13.68 2.39
CA LYS A 106 24.27 -13.08 3.66
C LYS A 106 23.72 -11.71 3.28
N LYS A 107 22.40 -11.61 3.23
CA LYS A 107 21.71 -10.31 3.28
C LYS A 107 22.30 -9.61 4.51
N ALA A 108 22.86 -8.41 4.33
CA ALA A 108 23.52 -7.68 5.41
C ALA A 108 22.62 -7.64 6.64
N ALA A 109 23.23 -7.81 7.82
CA ALA A 109 22.62 -8.04 9.13
C ALA A 109 21.24 -7.38 9.32
N ALA A 110 20.20 -8.21 9.25
CA ALA A 110 18.94 -8.02 9.98
C ALA A 110 18.87 -8.93 11.22
N ALA A 111 19.82 -9.84 11.41
CA ALA A 111 19.73 -10.92 12.38
C ALA A 111 20.09 -10.53 13.83
N ASP A 112 20.84 -9.45 14.05
CA ASP A 112 21.16 -8.96 15.41
C ASP A 112 20.19 -7.86 15.89
N ALA A 113 19.19 -7.49 15.08
CA ALA A 113 18.12 -6.59 15.49
C ALA A 113 17.02 -7.31 16.31
N ASP A 114 16.97 -8.65 16.23
CA ASP A 114 15.94 -9.47 16.90
C ASP A 114 16.24 -9.76 18.39
N ALA A 115 17.41 -9.37 18.89
CA ALA A 115 17.87 -9.74 20.25
C ALA A 115 17.98 -8.57 21.25
N MET A 116 17.67 -7.32 20.86
CA MET A 116 17.55 -6.23 21.83
C MET A 116 16.10 -6.08 22.33
N PRO A 117 15.87 -5.99 23.65
CA PRO A 117 14.53 -5.74 24.18
C PRO A 117 14.00 -4.42 23.61
N CYS A 118 12.77 -4.43 23.07
CA CYS A 118 12.16 -3.33 22.33
C CYS A 118 11.74 -2.14 23.23
N ASP A 119 12.45 -1.90 24.33
CA ASP A 119 12.13 -0.89 25.34
C ASP A 119 12.57 0.53 24.94
N THR A 120 13.12 0.73 23.73
CA THR A 120 13.47 2.06 23.21
C THR A 120 12.19 2.85 22.84
N PRO A 121 12.03 4.11 23.28
CA PRO A 121 10.72 4.72 23.48
C PRO A 121 10.11 5.31 22.21
N TYR A 122 9.55 4.45 21.36
CA TYR A 122 8.60 4.87 20.31
C TYR A 122 7.24 5.35 20.83
N VAL A 123 7.04 5.27 22.15
CA VAL A 123 5.78 5.54 22.84
C VAL A 123 5.34 7.01 22.70
N ALA A 124 6.25 7.90 22.31
CA ALA A 124 6.06 9.35 22.34
C ALA A 124 4.94 9.92 21.44
N LEU A 125 4.82 9.49 20.17
CA LEU A 125 3.84 10.08 19.25
C LEU A 125 2.41 9.67 19.63
N HIS A 126 2.16 8.37 19.78
CA HIS A 126 0.85 7.89 20.24
C HIS A 126 0.49 8.47 21.62
N GLU A 127 1.44 8.63 22.55
CA GLU A 127 1.19 9.29 23.85
C GLU A 127 0.89 10.78 23.73
N ALA A 128 1.68 11.51 22.94
CA ALA A 128 1.48 12.93 22.68
C ALA A 128 0.09 13.15 22.07
N LEU A 129 -0.24 12.33 21.07
CA LEU A 129 -1.58 12.29 20.48
C LEU A 129 -2.62 11.87 21.52
N ARG A 130 -2.41 10.88 22.40
CA ARG A 130 -3.35 10.46 23.47
C ARG A 130 -3.71 11.59 24.45
N LYS A 131 -2.82 12.55 24.68
CA LYS A 131 -3.08 13.68 25.59
C LYS A 131 -3.99 14.75 24.99
N GLU A 132 -4.10 14.84 23.66
CA GLU A 132 -5.02 15.78 23.02
C GLU A 132 -6.49 15.36 23.24
N ARG A 133 -7.43 16.29 23.38
CA ARG A 133 -8.87 15.96 23.33
C ARG A 133 -9.40 16.31 21.94
N PRO A 134 -10.13 15.43 21.25
CA PRO A 134 -10.75 15.81 19.99
C PRO A 134 -11.80 16.88 20.28
N SER A 135 -11.65 18.07 19.69
CA SER A 135 -12.66 19.12 19.76
C SER A 135 -13.61 18.97 18.56
N GLY A 136 -14.82 18.47 18.81
CA GLY A 136 -15.86 18.38 17.79
C GLY A 136 -17.05 17.57 18.27
N THR A 137 -18.25 18.11 18.11
CA THR A 137 -19.48 17.33 18.25
C THR A 137 -19.64 16.47 17.00
N LYS A 138 -19.79 15.15 17.18
CA LYS A 138 -20.10 14.24 16.06
C LYS A 138 -21.55 14.46 15.65
N ASN A 139 -21.79 15.03 14.47
CA ASN A 139 -23.12 15.06 13.87
C ASN A 139 -23.54 13.61 13.53
N GLU A 140 -24.73 13.20 13.96
CA GLU A 140 -25.25 11.84 13.76
C GLU A 140 -25.51 11.49 12.29
N ARG A 141 -25.60 12.47 11.40
CA ARG A 141 -25.83 12.29 9.95
C ARG A 141 -24.56 12.29 9.11
N ARG A 142 -23.41 12.54 9.75
CA ARG A 142 -22.15 12.79 9.07
C ARG A 142 -21.18 11.63 9.25
N LEU A 143 -20.52 11.26 8.16
CA LEU A 143 -19.34 10.41 8.16
C LEU A 143 -18.11 11.22 7.81
N ARG A 144 -17.02 10.99 8.53
CA ARG A 144 -15.70 11.48 8.12
C ARG A 144 -14.95 10.40 7.36
N LEU A 145 -14.70 10.64 6.08
CA LEU A 145 -13.95 9.76 5.19
C LEU A 145 -12.50 10.19 5.18
N GLY A 146 -11.56 9.25 5.27
CA GLY A 146 -10.12 9.48 5.20
C GLY A 146 -9.45 8.65 4.13
N THR A 147 -8.32 9.14 3.62
CA THR A 147 -7.37 8.37 2.80
C THR A 147 -5.97 8.54 3.34
N PHE A 148 -5.17 7.47 3.30
CA PHE A 148 -3.83 7.47 3.85
C PHE A 148 -2.93 6.42 3.20
N ASN A 149 -1.92 6.85 2.44
CA ASN A 149 -0.83 5.95 2.04
C ASN A 149 0.04 5.65 3.27
N VAL A 150 0.13 4.38 3.65
CA VAL A 150 0.81 3.94 4.88
C VAL A 150 2.25 3.47 4.65
N CYS A 151 2.82 3.72 3.47
CA CYS A 151 4.21 3.43 3.11
C CYS A 151 4.60 2.00 3.48
N HIS A 152 3.97 1.02 2.83
CA HIS A 152 4.00 -0.42 3.14
C HIS A 152 3.45 -0.81 4.53
N LEU A 153 2.28 -1.45 4.56
CA LEU A 153 1.73 -2.09 5.76
C LEU A 153 1.58 -3.60 5.53
N GLY A 154 2.52 -4.37 6.06
CA GLY A 154 2.54 -5.84 5.99
C GLY A 154 3.73 -6.35 5.18
N GLY A 155 3.87 -7.67 5.05
CA GLY A 155 4.90 -8.31 4.22
C GLY A 155 5.87 -9.23 4.96
N GLY A 156 6.22 -10.35 4.32
CA GLY A 156 6.88 -11.50 4.97
C GLY A 156 8.37 -11.37 5.29
N ALA A 157 9.04 -10.27 4.93
CA ALA A 157 10.48 -10.11 5.19
C ALA A 157 10.79 -9.09 6.30
N ASN A 158 9.81 -8.29 6.72
CA ASN A 158 9.92 -7.33 7.82
C ASN A 158 8.51 -7.16 8.39
N PRO A 159 8.12 -7.88 9.46
CA PRO A 159 6.87 -7.59 10.14
C PRO A 159 6.88 -6.11 10.55
N ASN A 160 5.75 -5.41 10.37
CA ASN A 160 5.69 -4.01 10.79
C ASN A 160 5.99 -3.94 12.28
N PRO A 161 6.82 -2.99 12.73
CA PRO A 161 6.98 -2.72 14.14
C PRO A 161 5.59 -2.46 14.76
N PRO A 162 5.24 -3.07 15.92
CA PRO A 162 3.99 -2.77 16.64
C PRO A 162 3.73 -1.26 16.80
N GLU A 163 4.79 -0.48 16.88
CA GLU A 163 4.82 0.97 16.99
C GLU A 163 4.20 1.66 15.76
N LYS A 164 4.46 1.16 14.55
CA LYS A 164 3.83 1.63 13.31
C LYS A 164 2.32 1.52 13.42
N ILE A 165 1.84 0.35 13.87
CA ILE A 165 0.40 0.07 14.05
C ILE A 165 -0.20 1.02 15.08
N ARG A 166 0.42 1.19 16.25
CA ARG A 166 -0.06 2.10 17.32
C ARG A 166 -0.12 3.56 16.86
N ASN A 167 0.89 4.01 16.12
CA ASN A 167 0.93 5.38 15.63
C ASN A 167 -0.11 5.63 14.52
N LEU A 168 -0.25 4.71 13.56
CA LEU A 168 -1.32 4.77 12.55
C LEU A 168 -2.70 4.81 13.22
N ALA A 169 -2.92 3.96 14.23
CA ALA A 169 -4.15 3.96 15.02
C ALA A 169 -4.38 5.29 15.73
N ALA A 170 -3.33 5.89 16.30
CA ALA A 170 -3.39 7.20 16.92
C ALA A 170 -3.85 8.28 15.94
N VAL A 171 -3.25 8.32 14.75
CA VAL A 171 -3.57 9.29 13.69
C VAL A 171 -5.03 9.14 13.26
N ILE A 172 -5.49 7.92 12.98
CA ILE A 172 -6.88 7.64 12.57
C ILE A 172 -7.88 7.99 13.67
N ARG A 173 -7.59 7.62 14.92
CA ARG A 173 -8.46 7.94 16.07
C ARG A 173 -8.60 9.45 16.25
N ARG A 174 -7.52 10.20 16.01
CA ARG A 174 -7.46 11.65 16.23
C ARG A 174 -7.98 12.49 15.08
N SER A 175 -7.88 12.01 13.86
CA SER A 175 -8.59 12.62 12.73
C SER A 175 -10.10 12.55 12.91
N LEU A 176 -10.60 11.73 13.85
CA LEU A 176 -12.01 11.41 14.05
C LEU A 176 -12.65 10.79 12.81
N SER A 177 -11.84 10.16 11.95
CA SER A 177 -12.35 9.46 10.79
C SER A 177 -13.29 8.33 11.23
N ASP A 178 -14.38 8.16 10.49
CA ASP A 178 -15.31 7.04 10.67
C ASP A 178 -15.05 5.97 9.60
N VAL A 179 -14.47 6.34 8.46
CA VAL A 179 -14.05 5.44 7.38
C VAL A 179 -12.68 5.90 6.88
N VAL A 180 -11.73 4.99 6.71
CA VAL A 180 -10.38 5.29 6.18
C VAL A 180 -9.99 4.26 5.14
N VAL A 181 -9.52 4.71 3.98
CA VAL A 181 -8.90 3.83 2.98
C VAL A 181 -7.38 3.97 3.03
N LEU A 182 -6.69 2.83 3.05
CA LEU A 182 -5.25 2.73 3.07
C LEU A 182 -4.70 2.23 1.72
N GLN A 183 -3.62 2.85 1.27
CA GLN A 183 -2.81 2.41 0.12
C GLN A 183 -1.49 1.78 0.59
N GLU A 184 -0.85 1.00 -0.29
CA GLU A 184 0.37 0.24 0.02
C GLU A 184 0.22 -0.78 1.17
N VAL A 185 -0.95 -1.40 1.27
CA VAL A 185 -1.16 -2.51 2.21
C VAL A 185 -0.69 -3.79 1.55
N SER A 186 0.00 -4.68 2.26
CA SER A 186 0.42 -5.95 1.66
C SER A 186 -0.76 -6.92 1.50
N THR A 187 -0.74 -7.74 0.45
CA THR A 187 -1.79 -8.76 0.19
C THR A 187 -1.87 -9.84 1.25
N ASN A 188 -0.88 -9.94 2.14
CA ASN A 188 -0.87 -10.85 3.29
C ASN A 188 -1.00 -10.10 4.62
N ALA A 189 -1.48 -8.85 4.60
CA ALA A 189 -1.55 -7.99 5.77
C ALA A 189 -2.82 -8.17 6.61
N ASP A 190 -3.65 -9.20 6.38
CA ASP A 190 -4.92 -9.41 7.11
C ASP A 190 -4.76 -9.30 8.63
N GLU A 191 -3.78 -10.01 9.20
CA GLU A 191 -3.50 -9.97 10.64
C GLU A 191 -3.03 -8.58 11.09
N THR A 192 -2.19 -7.92 10.29
CA THR A 192 -1.70 -6.57 10.61
C THR A 192 -2.84 -5.55 10.59
N VAL A 193 -3.72 -5.61 9.59
CA VAL A 193 -4.86 -4.70 9.47
C VAL A 193 -5.90 -5.00 10.54
N ALA A 194 -6.10 -6.28 10.92
CA ALA A 194 -6.93 -6.64 12.06
C ALA A 194 -6.38 -6.05 13.37
N LEU A 195 -5.06 -6.14 13.61
CA LEU A 195 -4.40 -5.52 14.75
C LEU A 195 -4.56 -3.99 14.73
N LEU A 196 -4.43 -3.36 13.57
CA LEU A 196 -4.65 -1.93 13.40
C LEU A 196 -6.10 -1.53 13.74
N ALA A 197 -7.09 -2.27 13.23
CA ALA A 197 -8.50 -2.04 13.54
C ALA A 197 -8.80 -2.18 15.04
N ALA A 198 -8.25 -3.23 15.68
CA ALA A 198 -8.36 -3.44 17.11
C ALA A 198 -7.71 -2.29 17.91
N GLU A 199 -6.54 -1.84 17.51
CA GLU A 199 -5.84 -0.74 18.16
C GLU A 199 -6.60 0.58 18.03
N ILE A 200 -7.28 0.86 16.92
CA ILE A 200 -8.02 2.13 16.75
C ILE A 200 -9.15 2.26 17.77
N GLY A 201 -9.98 1.22 17.96
CA GLY A 201 -11.22 1.34 18.74
C GLY A 201 -11.74 0.08 19.42
N GLY A 202 -10.88 -0.90 19.73
CA GLY A 202 -11.21 -1.97 20.69
C GLY A 202 -12.32 -2.93 20.26
N GLY A 203 -12.56 -3.09 18.95
CA GLY A 203 -13.55 -4.03 18.40
C GLY A 203 -14.70 -3.38 17.61
N ASP A 204 -14.92 -2.08 17.79
CA ASP A 204 -15.94 -1.32 17.06
C ASP A 204 -15.54 -1.02 15.60
N TRP A 205 -14.28 -1.30 15.25
CA TRP A 205 -13.75 -1.10 13.91
C TRP A 205 -13.74 -2.41 13.12
N GLY A 206 -14.36 -2.39 11.95
CA GLY A 206 -14.23 -3.42 10.93
C GLY A 206 -13.17 -3.04 9.91
N PHE A 207 -12.75 -4.03 9.11
CA PHE A 207 -11.90 -3.79 7.96
C PHE A 207 -12.28 -4.70 6.78
N ARG A 208 -11.84 -4.31 5.59
CA ARG A 208 -11.96 -5.09 4.36
C ARG A 208 -10.74 -4.86 3.48
N LEU A 209 -10.09 -5.92 3.02
CA LEU A 209 -9.05 -5.82 2.00
C LEU A 209 -9.66 -5.91 0.59
N SER A 210 -9.06 -5.21 -0.36
CA SER A 210 -9.29 -5.46 -1.79
C SER A 210 -8.44 -6.62 -2.28
N ASP A 211 -8.71 -7.10 -3.49
CA ASP A 211 -7.73 -7.93 -4.19
C ASP A 211 -6.45 -7.13 -4.50
N ALA A 212 -5.43 -7.84 -4.99
CA ALA A 212 -4.16 -7.23 -5.36
C ALA A 212 -4.33 -6.12 -6.41
N THR A 213 -3.56 -5.04 -6.25
CA THR A 213 -3.57 -3.87 -7.12
C THR A 213 -2.90 -4.08 -8.48
N GLY A 214 -2.15 -5.18 -8.66
CA GLY A 214 -1.48 -5.52 -9.91
C GLY A 214 -2.42 -6.17 -10.93
N GLY A 215 -2.21 -5.89 -12.22
CA GLY A 215 -2.77 -6.69 -13.31
C GLY A 215 -2.21 -8.12 -13.33
N SER A 216 -2.47 -8.89 -14.40
CA SER A 216 -2.10 -10.31 -14.58
C SER A 216 -0.59 -10.64 -14.65
N GLY A 217 0.27 -9.87 -13.98
CA GLY A 217 1.69 -10.17 -13.72
C GLY A 217 1.92 -10.49 -12.23
N PRO A 218 3.17 -10.77 -11.80
CA PRO A 218 3.47 -11.01 -10.38
C PRO A 218 3.01 -9.79 -9.59
N ALA A 219 1.95 -9.96 -8.81
CA ALA A 219 1.43 -8.93 -7.94
C ALA A 219 2.61 -8.37 -7.15
N LYS A 220 2.75 -7.04 -7.09
CA LYS A 220 3.72 -6.37 -6.22
C LYS A 220 3.38 -6.56 -4.72
N GLY A 221 2.62 -7.60 -4.38
CA GLY A 221 2.22 -7.93 -3.03
C GLY A 221 1.42 -6.83 -2.34
N GLU A 222 0.78 -5.93 -3.09
CA GLU A 222 0.04 -4.76 -2.58
C GLU A 222 -1.45 -4.84 -2.90
N CYS A 223 -2.31 -4.48 -1.95
CA CYS A 223 -3.75 -4.27 -2.04
C CYS A 223 -4.14 -2.93 -1.37
N TYR A 224 -5.44 -2.63 -1.34
CA TYR A 224 -6.01 -1.56 -0.54
C TYR A 224 -6.70 -2.14 0.70
N ALA A 225 -6.79 -1.35 1.77
CA ALA A 225 -7.60 -1.69 2.93
C ALA A 225 -8.61 -0.59 3.24
N LEU A 226 -9.86 -0.97 3.50
CA LEU A 226 -10.85 -0.09 4.10
C LEU A 226 -10.96 -0.42 5.59
N LEU A 227 -10.79 0.57 6.46
CA LEU A 227 -11.09 0.53 7.88
C LEU A 227 -12.35 1.35 8.14
N TYR A 228 -13.25 0.90 8.99
CA TYR A 228 -14.48 1.63 9.27
C TYR A 228 -15.00 1.39 10.69
N ASN A 229 -15.51 2.44 11.32
CA ASN A 229 -16.21 2.38 12.60
C ASN A 229 -17.63 1.85 12.37
N ARG A 230 -17.90 0.61 12.79
CA ARG A 230 -19.16 -0.10 12.53
C ARG A 230 -20.36 0.69 13.05
N THR A 231 -20.36 1.04 14.34
CA THR A 231 -21.47 1.74 14.99
C THR A 231 -21.77 3.07 14.31
N ARG A 232 -20.73 3.83 13.92
CA ARG A 232 -20.92 5.11 13.23
C ARG A 232 -21.47 4.95 11.83
N VAL A 233 -20.94 4.00 11.06
CA VAL A 233 -21.45 3.72 9.72
C VAL A 233 -22.90 3.22 9.79
N GLU A 234 -23.22 2.29 10.69
CA GLU A 234 -24.59 1.79 10.88
C GLU A 234 -25.56 2.89 11.30
N THR A 235 -25.12 3.79 12.19
CA THR A 235 -25.92 4.94 12.63
C THR A 235 -26.25 5.87 11.45
N VAL A 236 -25.23 6.25 10.66
CA VAL A 236 -25.42 7.21 9.56
C VAL A 236 -26.16 6.59 8.37
N LEU A 237 -25.81 5.34 8.04
CA LEU A 237 -26.49 4.60 6.98
C LEU A 237 -27.88 4.12 7.41
N GLY A 238 -28.20 4.07 8.69
CA GLY A 238 -29.57 3.81 9.18
C GLY A 238 -29.92 2.34 9.37
N GLY A 239 -29.03 1.56 9.96
CA GLY A 239 -29.23 0.14 10.27
C GLY A 239 -27.95 -0.67 10.07
N GLU A 240 -28.03 -1.97 10.37
CA GLU A 240 -26.92 -2.92 10.20
C GLU A 240 -26.30 -2.84 8.81
N VAL A 241 -24.97 -2.94 8.73
CA VAL A 241 -24.21 -3.05 7.48
C VAL A 241 -23.79 -4.50 7.31
N PRO A 242 -24.66 -5.35 6.72
CA PRO A 242 -24.48 -6.80 6.74
C PRO A 242 -23.25 -7.26 5.93
N ALA A 243 -22.79 -6.45 4.97
CA ALA A 243 -21.60 -6.76 4.19
C ALA A 243 -20.91 -5.49 3.66
N VAL A 244 -19.58 -5.50 3.75
CA VAL A 244 -18.72 -4.58 3.02
C VAL A 244 -18.16 -5.31 1.80
N GLU A 245 -18.55 -4.88 0.61
CA GLU A 245 -18.05 -5.42 -0.64
C GLU A 245 -16.75 -4.73 -1.02
N SER A 246 -15.82 -5.49 -1.59
CA SER A 246 -14.60 -4.96 -2.22
C SER A 246 -14.37 -5.63 -3.57
N PHE A 247 -13.88 -4.89 -4.55
CA PHE A 247 -13.42 -5.44 -5.84
C PHE A 247 -12.43 -4.50 -6.51
N MET A 248 -11.67 -5.02 -7.47
CA MET A 248 -10.72 -4.26 -8.27
C MET A 248 -11.32 -3.88 -9.62
N TYR A 249 -11.11 -2.64 -10.04
CA TYR A 249 -11.52 -2.20 -11.36
C TYR A 249 -10.67 -2.85 -12.44
N ASN A 250 -11.27 -3.79 -13.16
CA ASN A 250 -10.68 -4.40 -14.33
C ASN A 250 -11.65 -4.19 -15.50
N ARG A 251 -11.15 -4.04 -16.72
CA ARG A 251 -11.98 -3.94 -17.93
C ARG A 251 -13.06 -5.04 -18.02
N ARG A 252 -12.79 -6.24 -17.48
CA ARG A 252 -13.70 -7.39 -17.46
C ARG A 252 -14.54 -7.53 -16.19
N ASP A 253 -14.16 -6.90 -15.09
CA ASP A 253 -14.88 -6.98 -13.81
C ASP A 253 -15.44 -5.61 -13.43
N THR A 254 -16.71 -5.60 -13.15
CA THR A 254 -17.50 -4.38 -12.95
C THR A 254 -18.05 -4.26 -11.55
N GLY A 255 -17.55 -5.12 -10.66
CA GLY A 255 -18.22 -5.42 -9.41
C GLY A 255 -19.58 -6.08 -9.62
N HIS A 256 -20.24 -6.33 -8.49
CA HIS A 256 -21.53 -7.00 -8.43
C HIS A 256 -22.65 -6.18 -9.08
N ALA A 257 -23.72 -6.86 -9.50
CA ALA A 257 -24.89 -6.21 -10.09
C ALA A 257 -25.56 -5.19 -9.16
N ALA A 258 -25.46 -5.37 -7.84
CA ALA A 258 -25.94 -4.43 -6.84
C ALA A 258 -25.14 -3.11 -6.90
N PHE A 259 -23.81 -3.20 -6.83
CA PHE A 259 -22.91 -2.07 -6.99
C PHE A 259 -23.22 -1.26 -8.26
N ARG A 260 -23.25 -1.92 -9.43
CA ARG A 260 -23.48 -1.22 -10.71
C ARG A 260 -24.78 -0.45 -10.74
N ARG A 261 -25.83 -1.00 -10.12
CA ARG A 261 -27.15 -0.39 -10.05
C ARG A 261 -27.15 0.85 -9.14
N GLU A 262 -26.50 0.76 -7.99
CA GLU A 262 -26.50 1.84 -6.99
C GLU A 262 -25.55 2.97 -7.33
N ALA A 263 -24.38 2.66 -7.87
CA ALA A 263 -23.43 3.65 -8.36
C ALA A 263 -23.82 4.18 -9.75
N GLU A 264 -24.98 3.79 -10.30
CA GLU A 264 -25.44 4.12 -11.67
C GLU A 264 -24.28 3.98 -12.69
N TRP A 265 -23.49 2.92 -12.52
CA TRP A 265 -22.25 2.70 -13.25
C TRP A 265 -22.61 2.06 -14.58
N GLY A 266 -22.94 2.93 -15.53
CA GLY A 266 -23.47 2.56 -16.84
C GLY A 266 -22.46 1.86 -17.77
N THR A 267 -22.86 1.67 -19.01
CA THR A 267 -22.07 1.05 -20.09
C THR A 267 -21.01 1.97 -20.69
N ALA A 268 -20.60 3.03 -19.98
CA ALA A 268 -19.64 4.01 -20.48
C ALA A 268 -18.32 3.34 -20.89
N GLN A 269 -17.63 3.96 -21.85
CA GLN A 269 -16.36 3.47 -22.39
C GLN A 269 -15.34 3.29 -21.27
N ARG A 270 -15.03 2.03 -20.95
CA ARG A 270 -14.13 1.69 -19.85
C ARG A 270 -12.69 1.81 -20.26
N ALA A 271 -11.89 2.41 -19.39
CA ALA A 271 -10.47 2.45 -19.58
C ALA A 271 -9.82 1.17 -19.06
N ASP A 272 -8.71 0.78 -19.67
CA ASP A 272 -7.87 -0.30 -19.17
C ASP A 272 -6.78 0.29 -18.27
N PHE A 273 -6.95 0.17 -16.95
CA PHE A 273 -5.96 0.65 -15.97
C PHE A 273 -4.72 -0.24 -15.87
N SER A 274 -4.68 -1.40 -16.53
CA SER A 274 -3.50 -2.25 -16.57
C SER A 274 -2.42 -1.71 -17.50
N PHE A 275 -2.80 -0.85 -18.45
CA PHE A 275 -1.95 -0.24 -19.48
C PHE A 275 -0.90 -1.20 -20.05
N ALA A 276 -1.33 -2.42 -20.36
CA ALA A 276 -0.54 -3.47 -21.04
C ALA A 276 0.88 -3.70 -20.49
N GLY A 277 1.05 -3.77 -19.17
CA GLY A 277 2.32 -4.23 -18.57
C GLY A 277 3.26 -3.12 -18.08
N ALA A 278 2.77 -1.88 -17.97
CA ALA A 278 3.48 -0.85 -17.22
C ALA A 278 3.70 -1.31 -15.77
N SER A 279 4.94 -1.53 -15.36
CA SER A 279 5.30 -2.10 -14.05
C SER A 279 4.89 -1.24 -12.85
N ALA A 280 4.56 0.03 -13.09
CA ALA A 280 4.07 0.97 -12.09
C ALA A 280 2.54 1.13 -12.10
N ALA A 281 1.82 0.57 -13.08
CA ALA A 281 0.37 0.65 -13.10
C ALA A 281 -0.25 -0.09 -11.92
N ARG A 282 -1.31 0.50 -11.39
CA ARG A 282 -2.13 -0.04 -10.31
C ARG A 282 -3.59 0.07 -10.74
N LEU A 283 -4.33 -0.99 -10.49
CA LEU A 283 -5.76 -1.02 -10.68
C LEU A 283 -6.44 -0.21 -9.56
N PRO A 284 -7.47 0.58 -9.86
CA PRO A 284 -8.33 1.20 -8.86
C PRO A 284 -9.10 0.15 -8.04
N GLY A 285 -9.27 0.41 -6.75
CA GLY A 285 -10.07 -0.41 -5.85
C GLY A 285 -11.43 0.21 -5.59
N PHE A 286 -12.43 -0.60 -5.31
CA PHE A 286 -13.76 -0.16 -4.90
C PHE A 286 -14.17 -0.82 -3.61
N PHE A 287 -14.78 -0.03 -2.73
CA PHE A 287 -15.43 -0.49 -1.51
C PHE A 287 -16.88 0.00 -1.49
N ARG A 288 -17.79 -0.86 -1.05
CA ARG A 288 -19.21 -0.52 -0.88
C ARG A 288 -19.66 -0.94 0.51
N LEU A 289 -20.13 0.02 1.29
CA LEU A 289 -20.82 -0.19 2.56
C LEU A 289 -22.29 0.11 2.34
N ALA A 290 -23.17 -0.85 2.56
CA ALA A 290 -24.60 -0.67 2.37
C ALA A 290 -25.39 -1.14 3.58
N SER A 291 -26.37 -0.34 3.98
CA SER A 291 -27.27 -0.64 5.09
C SER A 291 -28.60 -1.21 4.60
N CYS A 292 -29.31 -1.90 5.49
CA CYS A 292 -30.67 -2.39 5.24
C CYS A 292 -31.69 -1.27 4.98
N SER A 293 -31.40 -0.01 5.32
CA SER A 293 -32.21 1.17 4.96
C SER A 293 -32.19 1.52 3.47
N GLY A 294 -31.24 0.95 2.73
CA GLY A 294 -30.97 1.30 1.34
C GLY A 294 -30.04 2.46 1.13
N ARG A 295 -29.41 2.97 2.19
CA ARG A 295 -28.27 3.88 2.07
C ARG A 295 -26.98 3.12 1.81
N SER A 296 -26.14 3.68 0.95
CA SER A 296 -24.83 3.15 0.61
C SER A 296 -23.77 4.25 0.56
N LEU A 297 -22.57 3.88 1.02
CA LEU A 297 -21.35 4.62 0.78
C LEU A 297 -20.48 3.81 -0.19
N VAL A 298 -20.11 4.44 -1.31
CA VAL A 298 -19.17 3.88 -2.28
C VAL A 298 -17.87 4.67 -2.20
N VAL A 299 -16.76 3.98 -2.01
CA VAL A 299 -15.43 4.57 -2.03
C VAL A 299 -14.62 3.92 -3.16
N ALA A 300 -14.31 4.71 -4.18
CA ALA A 300 -13.30 4.37 -5.16
C ALA A 300 -11.93 4.83 -4.64
N THR A 301 -10.91 4.00 -4.79
CA THR A 301 -9.55 4.36 -4.42
C THR A 301 -8.52 4.09 -5.49
N VAL A 302 -7.50 4.94 -5.52
CA VAL A 302 -6.39 4.86 -6.47
C VAL A 302 -5.06 5.01 -5.75
N HIS A 303 -4.04 4.37 -6.32
CA HIS A 303 -2.64 4.67 -6.05
C HIS A 303 -1.94 4.76 -7.40
N THR A 304 -1.77 5.97 -7.93
CA THR A 304 -1.27 6.13 -9.31
C THR A 304 0.23 5.89 -9.40
N ALA A 305 0.75 5.67 -10.61
CA ALA A 305 2.16 5.37 -10.83
C ALA A 305 3.06 6.53 -10.37
N PHE A 306 3.95 6.29 -9.41
CA PHE A 306 4.92 7.30 -8.95
C PHE A 306 6.02 7.60 -9.98
N SER A 307 6.74 6.56 -10.44
CA SER A 307 7.97 6.71 -11.24
C SER A 307 7.75 6.83 -12.75
N ASP A 308 6.54 6.60 -13.26
CA ASP A 308 6.23 6.62 -14.69
C ASP A 308 5.13 7.65 -14.99
N ALA A 309 5.57 8.82 -15.45
CA ALA A 309 4.67 9.92 -15.77
C ALA A 309 3.76 9.63 -16.99
N ALA A 310 4.18 8.80 -17.94
CA ALA A 310 3.34 8.46 -19.08
C ALA A 310 2.18 7.58 -18.63
N THR A 311 2.45 6.55 -17.84
CA THR A 311 1.43 5.70 -17.22
C THR A 311 0.51 6.51 -16.32
N ARG A 312 1.06 7.39 -15.48
CA ARG A 312 0.25 8.26 -14.60
C ARG A 312 -0.68 9.18 -15.39
N ARG A 313 -0.21 9.78 -16.50
CA ARG A 313 -1.07 10.59 -17.39
C ARG A 313 -2.20 9.78 -17.99
N GLN A 314 -1.94 8.52 -18.37
CA GLN A 314 -3.00 7.63 -18.87
C GLN A 314 -4.00 7.27 -17.76
N GLN A 315 -3.52 6.98 -16.54
CA GLN A 315 -4.38 6.79 -15.36
C GLN A 315 -5.28 8.00 -15.12
N PHE A 316 -4.75 9.22 -15.17
CA PHE A 316 -5.55 10.43 -14.98
C PHE A 316 -6.63 10.62 -16.05
N ARG A 317 -6.30 10.40 -17.33
CA ARG A 317 -7.29 10.44 -18.42
C ARG A 317 -8.37 9.36 -18.27
N ALA A 318 -8.03 8.26 -17.59
CA ALA A 318 -8.93 7.15 -17.34
C ALA A 318 -9.82 7.32 -16.10
N LEU A 319 -9.53 8.27 -15.20
CA LEU A 319 -10.27 8.45 -13.94
C LEU A 319 -11.76 8.70 -14.16
N GLY A 320 -12.13 9.39 -15.23
CA GLY A 320 -13.53 9.61 -15.61
C GLY A 320 -14.34 8.31 -15.78
N SER A 321 -13.68 7.18 -16.09
CA SER A 321 -14.33 5.87 -16.23
C SER A 321 -14.65 5.16 -14.91
N LEU A 322 -14.11 5.67 -13.79
CA LEU A 322 -14.39 5.19 -12.44
C LEU A 322 -15.67 5.77 -11.86
N LEU A 323 -16.20 6.81 -12.50
CA LEU A 323 -17.30 7.61 -11.98
C LEU A 323 -18.66 7.04 -12.40
N PRO A 324 -19.71 7.36 -11.62
CA PRO A 324 -21.09 7.17 -12.06
C PRO A 324 -21.36 7.74 -13.44
N SER A 325 -22.31 7.17 -14.18
CA SER A 325 -22.70 7.72 -15.48
C SER A 325 -23.65 8.92 -15.37
N LYS A 326 -24.22 9.13 -14.18
CA LYS A 326 -25.21 10.16 -13.86
C LYS A 326 -25.00 10.63 -12.41
N PRO A 327 -25.46 11.84 -12.05
CA PRO A 327 -25.46 12.27 -10.64
C PRO A 327 -26.25 11.28 -9.78
N LEU A 328 -25.67 10.87 -8.64
CA LEU A 328 -26.34 9.98 -7.69
C LEU A 328 -27.23 10.79 -6.73
N ASP A 329 -28.30 10.15 -6.27
CA ASP A 329 -29.15 10.67 -5.19
C ASP A 329 -28.40 10.54 -3.85
N CYS A 330 -27.86 11.64 -3.34
CA CYS A 330 -27.05 11.68 -2.11
C CYS A 330 -27.84 11.35 -0.84
N SER A 331 -29.18 11.28 -0.90
CA SER A 331 -29.98 10.74 0.21
C SER A 331 -29.89 9.22 0.33
N ARG A 332 -29.47 8.56 -0.76
CA ARG A 332 -29.35 7.11 -0.88
C ARG A 332 -27.91 6.66 -1.04
N CYS A 333 -27.16 7.24 -1.97
CA CYS A 333 -25.81 6.81 -2.27
C CYS A 333 -24.87 8.00 -2.25
N VAL A 334 -23.85 7.94 -1.40
CA VAL A 334 -22.71 8.86 -1.42
C VAL A 334 -21.55 8.13 -2.07
N PHE A 335 -20.94 8.77 -3.07
CA PHE A 335 -19.74 8.28 -3.75
C PHE A 335 -18.56 9.21 -3.49
N ALA A 336 -17.42 8.63 -3.16
CA ALA A 336 -16.14 9.33 -2.98
C ALA A 336 -15.04 8.65 -3.79
N LEU A 337 -14.18 9.44 -4.43
CA LEU A 337 -12.92 9.00 -5.03
C LEU A 337 -11.78 9.56 -4.17
N LEU A 338 -11.02 8.67 -3.53
CA LEU A 338 -9.98 9.02 -2.58
C LEU A 338 -8.69 8.29 -2.92
N GLY A 339 -7.52 8.87 -2.70
CA GLY A 339 -6.30 8.08 -2.78
C GLY A 339 -5.04 8.88 -2.98
N ASP A 340 -3.97 8.15 -3.27
CA ASP A 340 -2.67 8.70 -3.62
C ASP A 340 -2.58 8.90 -5.13
N PHE A 341 -2.57 10.17 -5.55
CA PHE A 341 -2.52 10.56 -6.95
C PHE A 341 -1.09 10.78 -7.44
N ASN A 342 -0.06 10.64 -6.57
CA ASN A 342 1.34 10.83 -6.91
C ASN A 342 1.61 12.10 -7.73
N SER A 343 0.91 13.19 -7.40
CA SER A 343 0.72 14.33 -8.28
C SER A 343 1.79 15.41 -8.23
N ASN A 344 2.53 15.50 -7.13
CA ASN A 344 3.59 16.49 -6.94
C ASN A 344 4.98 16.03 -7.42
N ALA A 345 5.12 14.76 -7.84
CA ALA A 345 6.40 14.16 -8.19
C ALA A 345 6.83 14.65 -9.57
N SER A 346 7.49 15.82 -9.62
CA SER A 346 8.52 16.35 -10.57
C SER A 346 8.58 15.92 -12.05
N ASN A 347 7.57 15.22 -12.59
CA ASN A 347 7.67 14.48 -13.86
C ASN A 347 6.53 14.80 -14.84
N THR A 348 5.71 15.81 -14.55
CA THR A 348 4.81 16.40 -15.54
C THR A 348 5.50 17.61 -16.11
N GLU A 349 5.98 17.48 -17.35
CA GLU A 349 6.57 18.56 -18.14
C GLU A 349 5.73 19.85 -18.00
N GLY A 350 6.32 20.90 -17.41
CA GLY A 350 5.65 22.17 -17.09
C GLY A 350 5.22 22.38 -15.63
N MET A 351 5.40 21.41 -14.73
CA MET A 351 5.20 21.64 -13.28
C MET A 351 6.50 22.12 -12.63
N THR A 352 6.61 23.42 -12.42
CA THR A 352 7.55 23.96 -11.44
C THR A 352 7.14 23.48 -10.05
N SER A 353 8.12 23.20 -9.20
CA SER A 353 7.95 22.67 -7.84
C SER A 353 6.77 23.35 -7.10
N SER A 354 5.83 22.53 -6.60
CA SER A 354 4.75 22.82 -5.63
C SER A 354 3.29 22.87 -6.11
N ALA A 355 2.96 22.72 -7.39
CA ALA A 355 1.54 22.67 -7.81
C ALA A 355 0.90 21.30 -7.51
N SER A 356 -0.32 21.28 -6.95
CA SER A 356 -1.14 20.07 -6.74
C SER A 356 -1.73 19.54 -8.06
N PHE A 357 -2.24 18.30 -8.07
CA PHE A 357 -2.86 17.73 -9.29
C PHE A 357 -3.98 18.62 -9.81
N ALA A 358 -4.87 19.04 -8.91
CA ALA A 358 -6.06 19.81 -9.23
C ALA A 358 -5.73 21.14 -9.93
N GLN A 359 -4.56 21.72 -9.64
CA GLN A 359 -4.07 22.95 -10.26
C GLN A 359 -3.47 22.73 -11.65
N THR A 360 -3.25 21.48 -12.08
CA THR A 360 -2.79 21.19 -13.44
C THR A 360 -3.94 21.24 -14.44
N LYS A 361 -3.62 21.48 -15.72
CA LYS A 361 -4.61 21.36 -16.82
C LYS A 361 -5.36 20.02 -16.84
N PHE A 362 -4.71 18.93 -16.40
CA PHE A 362 -5.33 17.61 -16.34
C PHE A 362 -6.26 17.47 -15.14
N GLY A 363 -5.87 18.00 -13.97
CA GLY A 363 -6.71 18.04 -12.79
C GLY A 363 -7.91 18.97 -12.98
N GLN A 364 -7.72 20.11 -13.63
CA GLN A 364 -8.81 21.03 -14.02
C GLN A 364 -9.78 20.34 -14.98
N ALA A 365 -9.27 19.70 -16.04
CA ALA A 365 -10.11 18.96 -16.98
C ALA A 365 -10.87 17.81 -16.31
N LEU A 366 -10.24 17.09 -15.38
CA LEU A 366 -10.92 16.07 -14.59
C LEU A 366 -11.99 16.68 -13.69
N ALA A 367 -11.69 17.79 -13.00
CA ALA A 367 -12.64 18.49 -12.14
C ALA A 367 -13.84 19.01 -12.94
N ASP A 368 -13.62 19.51 -14.15
CA ASP A 368 -14.68 19.95 -15.07
C ASP A 368 -15.53 18.76 -15.51
N GLU A 369 -14.90 17.64 -15.90
CA GLU A 369 -15.60 16.40 -16.27
C GLU A 369 -16.43 15.85 -15.09
N LEU A 370 -15.86 15.84 -13.90
CA LEU A 370 -16.48 15.45 -12.63
C LEU A 370 -17.69 16.32 -12.29
N THR A 371 -17.53 17.63 -12.42
CA THR A 371 -18.58 18.62 -12.18
C THR A 371 -19.72 18.45 -13.17
N GLN A 372 -19.41 18.33 -14.46
CA GLN A 372 -20.38 18.19 -15.55
C GLN A 372 -21.17 16.88 -15.46
N ARG A 373 -20.49 15.76 -15.20
CA ARG A 373 -21.14 14.43 -15.25
C ARG A 373 -21.92 14.10 -13.99
N CYS A 374 -21.36 14.43 -12.83
CA CYS A 374 -21.84 13.86 -11.57
C CYS A 374 -21.88 14.86 -10.41
N ARG A 375 -21.66 16.15 -10.68
CA ARG A 375 -21.57 17.21 -9.66
C ARG A 375 -20.54 16.89 -8.58
N PHE A 376 -19.40 16.34 -8.96
CA PHE A 376 -18.31 16.14 -8.02
C PHE A 376 -17.49 17.39 -7.87
N SER A 377 -16.96 17.62 -6.67
CA SER A 377 -16.00 18.68 -6.39
C SER A 377 -14.71 18.06 -5.86
N ASN A 378 -13.58 18.60 -6.30
CA ASN A 378 -12.34 18.41 -5.54
C ASN A 378 -12.52 19.14 -4.21
N VAL A 379 -12.40 18.42 -3.11
CA VAL A 379 -12.53 18.98 -1.77
C VAL A 379 -11.18 19.20 -1.10
N SER A 380 -10.07 18.71 -1.67
CA SER A 380 -8.71 18.90 -1.17
C SER A 380 -8.39 20.39 -1.04
N ASN A 381 -8.03 20.83 0.17
CA ASN A 381 -7.49 22.16 0.36
C ASN A 381 -5.99 22.18 0.04
N HIS A 382 -5.62 22.65 -1.14
CA HIS A 382 -4.24 22.73 -1.59
C HIS A 382 -3.39 23.82 -0.90
N HIS A 383 -3.95 24.57 0.05
CA HIS A 383 -3.13 25.41 0.93
C HIS A 383 -2.42 24.61 2.03
N ASP A 384 -2.91 23.40 2.34
CA ASP A 384 -2.28 22.50 3.29
C ASP A 384 -1.65 21.32 2.51
N ALA A 385 -0.32 21.21 2.58
CA ALA A 385 0.40 20.07 2.01
C ALA A 385 -0.09 18.76 2.62
N THR A 386 -0.30 17.75 1.77
CA THR A 386 -0.72 16.39 2.19
C THR A 386 0.48 15.49 2.51
N SER A 387 1.68 16.06 2.55
CA SER A 387 2.92 15.42 2.98
C SER A 387 3.67 16.28 3.97
N TRP A 388 4.60 15.66 4.70
CA TRP A 388 5.54 16.39 5.53
C TRP A 388 6.44 17.33 4.72
N GLY A 389 6.89 16.88 3.53
CA GLY A 389 7.77 17.63 2.64
C GLY A 389 7.12 18.81 1.90
N GLY A 390 5.87 19.17 2.21
CA GLY A 390 5.18 20.29 1.55
C GLY A 390 4.53 19.92 0.21
N ALA A 391 4.59 18.67 -0.17
CA ALA A 391 4.07 18.10 -1.41
C ALA A 391 2.59 17.65 -1.27
N HIS A 392 1.83 17.67 -2.37
CA HIS A 392 0.42 17.21 -2.42
C HIS A 392 0.28 15.89 -3.19
N TYR A 393 0.23 14.77 -2.48
CA TYR A 393 0.08 13.42 -3.06
C TYR A 393 -1.37 12.97 -3.07
N ASP A 394 -2.02 13.09 -1.92
CA ASP A 394 -3.38 12.60 -1.71
C ASP A 394 -4.44 13.62 -2.17
N GLU A 395 -5.48 13.11 -2.83
CA GLU A 395 -6.61 13.89 -3.31
C GLU A 395 -7.95 13.24 -2.90
N ALA A 396 -8.96 14.08 -2.70
CA ALA A 396 -10.32 13.65 -2.41
C ALA A 396 -11.32 14.36 -3.33
N TYR A 397 -12.12 13.57 -4.04
CA TYR A 397 -13.23 14.03 -4.85
C TYR A 397 -14.52 13.43 -4.33
N VAL A 398 -15.52 14.26 -4.04
CA VAL A 398 -16.81 13.83 -3.47
C VAL A 398 -17.93 14.53 -4.21
N GLN A 399 -19.12 13.92 -4.26
CA GLN A 399 -20.34 14.57 -4.73
C GLN A 399 -20.59 15.86 -3.94
N ALA A 400 -20.65 17.01 -4.63
CA ALA A 400 -20.83 18.33 -4.04
C ALA A 400 -22.05 18.40 -3.12
N ASP A 401 -23.13 17.76 -3.53
CA ASP A 401 -24.40 17.68 -2.79
C ASP A 401 -24.31 16.87 -1.48
N ALA A 402 -23.21 16.12 -1.27
CA ALA A 402 -22.91 15.34 -0.07
C ALA A 402 -21.76 15.93 0.77
N VAL A 403 -21.04 16.94 0.28
CA VAL A 403 -19.95 17.57 1.04
C VAL A 403 -20.57 18.45 2.12
N GLY A 404 -20.14 18.27 3.37
CA GLY A 404 -20.56 19.14 4.46
C GLY A 404 -20.07 20.59 4.28
N SER A 405 -20.30 21.46 5.26
CA SER A 405 -19.82 22.85 5.24
C SER A 405 -18.29 23.01 5.27
N ARG A 406 -17.52 21.92 5.29
CA ARG A 406 -16.06 21.93 5.41
C ARG A 406 -15.43 21.20 4.23
N HIS A 407 -14.43 21.84 3.63
CA HIS A 407 -13.53 21.23 2.66
C HIS A 407 -12.69 20.12 3.32
N ALA A 408 -12.00 19.32 2.51
CA ALA A 408 -11.10 18.32 3.02
C ALA A 408 -9.93 18.98 3.77
N HIS A 409 -9.53 18.30 4.84
CA HIS A 409 -8.50 18.73 5.75
C HIS A 409 -7.42 17.66 5.85
N VAL A 410 -6.24 18.09 6.26
CA VAL A 410 -5.11 17.20 6.53
C VAL A 410 -4.95 17.04 8.04
N TYR A 411 -4.75 15.82 8.52
CA TYR A 411 -4.37 15.55 9.90
C TYR A 411 -2.96 14.96 10.00
N PRO A 412 -2.09 15.54 10.86
CA PRO A 412 -2.26 16.81 11.58
C PRO A 412 -2.23 18.03 10.64
N ILE A 413 -2.86 19.14 11.05
CA ILE A 413 -2.87 20.36 10.22
C ILE A 413 -1.46 20.96 10.16
N GLN A 414 -1.00 21.34 8.96
CA GLN A 414 0.35 21.90 8.72
C GLN A 414 0.69 23.09 9.61
N ARG A 415 -0.25 24.02 9.83
CA ARG A 415 -0.04 25.15 10.76
C ARG A 415 0.29 24.70 12.19
N ARG A 416 -0.31 23.60 12.64
CA ARG A 416 -0.05 23.01 13.96
C ARG A 416 1.31 22.34 13.99
N ILE A 417 1.65 21.60 12.93
CA ILE A 417 2.99 21.04 12.73
C ILE A 417 4.04 22.15 12.81
N ALA A 418 3.87 23.23 12.04
CA ALA A 418 4.76 24.38 12.02
C ALA A 418 4.86 25.08 13.39
N ALA A 419 3.77 25.14 14.16
CA ALA A 419 3.79 25.71 15.51
C ALA A 419 4.58 24.84 16.50
N LEU A 420 4.34 23.53 16.49
CA LEU A 420 5.06 22.55 17.31
C LEU A 420 6.55 22.50 16.94
N ALA A 421 6.86 22.56 15.63
CA ALA A 421 8.20 22.72 15.09
C ALA A 421 8.93 23.96 15.65
N ARG A 422 8.29 25.14 15.58
CA ARG A 422 8.85 26.37 16.16
C ARG A 422 9.08 26.26 17.66
N GLU A 423 8.16 25.63 18.38
CA GLU A 423 8.30 25.41 19.82
C GLU A 423 9.47 24.47 20.15
N ALA A 424 9.63 23.37 19.39
CA ALA A 424 10.74 22.44 19.54
C ALA A 424 12.10 23.11 19.28
N VAL A 425 12.20 23.95 18.24
CA VAL A 425 13.39 24.75 17.95
C VAL A 425 13.68 25.73 19.10
N ARG A 426 12.66 26.38 19.65
CA ARG A 426 12.82 27.29 20.80
C ARG A 426 13.35 26.58 22.03
N LYS A 427 12.83 25.39 22.36
CA LYS A 427 13.27 24.59 23.53
C LYS A 427 14.70 24.05 23.39
N ARG A 428 15.20 23.90 22.16
CA ARG A 428 16.58 23.47 21.86
C ARG A 428 17.66 24.54 22.07
N ARG A 429 17.32 25.74 22.56
CA ARG A 429 18.32 26.75 22.95
C ARG A 429 18.53 26.75 24.47
N PRO A 430 19.43 25.90 25.02
CA PRO A 430 19.92 26.09 26.37
C PRO A 430 20.87 27.29 26.36
N GLY A 431 20.49 28.38 27.01
CA GLY A 431 21.30 29.61 27.12
C GLY A 431 21.04 30.60 25.98
N GLY A 432 20.35 31.69 26.28
CA GLY A 432 19.86 32.70 25.33
C GLY A 432 20.91 33.62 24.68
N GLY A 433 22.08 33.14 24.30
CA GLY A 433 23.16 33.98 23.76
C GLY A 433 23.85 33.36 22.56
N GLY A 434 23.29 33.50 21.35
CA GLY A 434 23.97 33.09 20.14
C GLY A 434 23.09 33.20 18.90
N GLY A 435 23.30 34.24 18.09
CA GLY A 435 22.59 34.53 16.84
C GLY A 435 22.91 33.58 15.69
N GLY A 436 23.04 32.28 15.94
CA GLY A 436 23.19 31.30 14.86
C GLY A 436 21.93 31.19 14.00
N PRO A 437 22.05 30.94 12.69
CA PRO A 437 20.92 30.79 11.78
C PRO A 437 19.99 29.69 12.30
N VAL A 438 18.72 30.05 12.46
CA VAL A 438 17.67 29.11 12.85
C VAL A 438 17.53 28.12 11.70
N ALA A 439 17.75 26.83 11.96
CA ALA A 439 17.41 25.78 10.99
C ALA A 439 15.99 26.04 10.48
N ALA A 440 15.80 26.06 9.16
CA ALA A 440 14.51 26.44 8.61
C ALA A 440 13.46 25.45 9.13
N ALA A 441 12.21 25.88 9.31
CA ALA A 441 11.14 24.97 9.72
C ALA A 441 11.00 23.75 8.78
N ALA A 442 11.48 23.88 7.53
CA ALA A 442 11.57 22.83 6.53
C ALA A 442 12.60 21.71 6.87
N ASP A 443 13.56 21.95 7.76
CA ASP A 443 14.60 20.98 8.14
C ASP A 443 14.20 20.09 9.32
N LEU A 444 13.02 20.30 9.89
CA LEU A 444 12.52 19.53 11.04
C LEU A 444 11.88 18.24 10.55
N ASN A 445 12.37 17.12 11.07
CA ASN A 445 11.77 15.80 10.87
C ASN A 445 10.46 15.69 11.68
N PRO A 446 9.46 14.87 11.29
CA PRO A 446 8.30 14.57 12.14
C PRO A 446 8.65 14.19 13.59
N LEU A 447 9.76 13.48 13.78
CA LEU A 447 10.37 13.19 15.09
C LEU A 447 10.60 14.45 15.90
N ASP A 448 11.12 15.49 15.26
CA ASP A 448 11.50 16.72 15.95
C ASP A 448 10.28 17.49 16.47
N VAL A 449 9.09 17.21 15.93
CA VAL A 449 7.82 17.87 16.24
C VAL A 449 7.00 17.08 17.26
N PHE A 450 6.89 15.77 17.08
CA PHE A 450 6.00 14.94 17.90
C PHE A 450 6.69 14.19 19.03
N THR A 451 8.02 14.09 19.00
CA THR A 451 8.77 13.33 20.01
C THR A 451 9.54 14.29 20.92
N PRO A 452 9.35 14.24 22.25
CA PRO A 452 10.17 14.99 23.19
C PRO A 452 11.67 14.71 22.96
N PRO A 453 12.57 15.70 23.05
CA PRO A 453 14.01 15.51 22.78
C PRO A 453 14.63 14.29 23.46
N GLU A 454 14.24 14.03 24.69
CA GLU A 454 14.70 12.92 25.54
C GLU A 454 14.24 11.54 25.06
N LEU A 455 13.20 11.45 24.22
CA LEU A 455 12.70 10.20 23.64
C LEU A 455 13.09 10.05 22.16
N ARG A 456 13.86 10.98 21.59
CA ARG A 456 14.25 10.91 20.17
C ARG A 456 15.31 9.83 19.98
N PRO A 457 15.14 8.93 19.01
CA PRO A 457 16.23 8.05 18.63
C PRO A 457 17.38 8.88 18.06
N GLU A 458 18.61 8.43 18.29
CA GLU A 458 19.81 9.07 17.75
C GLU A 458 19.72 9.16 16.22
N ARG A 459 20.05 10.33 15.64
CA ARG A 459 19.95 10.55 14.18
C ARG A 459 20.77 9.51 13.43
N GLY A 460 20.15 8.84 12.46
CA GLY A 460 20.79 7.80 11.65
C GLY A 460 20.77 6.39 12.24
N SER A 461 20.33 6.24 13.50
CA SER A 461 20.07 4.92 14.10
C SER A 461 19.01 4.14 13.32
N ILE A 462 18.99 2.81 13.49
CA ILE A 462 17.90 1.97 12.94
C ILE A 462 16.55 2.47 13.42
N HIS A 463 16.46 2.95 14.66
CA HIS A 463 15.22 3.48 15.20
C HIS A 463 14.77 4.78 14.54
N HIS A 464 15.71 5.69 14.23
CA HIS A 464 15.41 6.89 13.47
C HIS A 464 14.87 6.53 12.07
N LYS A 465 15.53 5.61 11.36
CA LYS A 465 15.09 5.15 10.03
C LYS A 465 13.74 4.43 10.07
N THR A 466 13.53 3.62 11.10
CA THR A 466 12.26 2.94 11.31
C THR A 466 11.17 3.96 11.61
N PHE A 467 11.42 4.98 12.45
CA PHE A 467 10.43 6.02 12.71
C PHE A 467 10.08 6.80 11.45
N ASP A 468 11.09 7.20 10.66
CA ASP A 468 10.88 7.83 9.35
C ASP A 468 9.86 6.97 8.56
N SER A 469 10.08 5.65 8.46
CA SER A 469 9.19 4.72 7.76
C SER A 469 7.84 4.39 8.44
N CYS A 470 7.62 4.80 9.69
CA CYS A 470 6.51 4.29 10.49
C CYS A 470 5.19 5.07 10.33
N VAL A 471 5.20 6.36 9.98
CA VAL A 471 3.95 7.15 10.05
C VAL A 471 3.91 8.36 9.12
N PHE A 472 5.05 9.01 8.85
CA PHE A 472 5.06 10.37 8.28
C PHE A 472 6.17 10.64 7.28
N THR A 473 6.78 9.62 6.66
CA THR A 473 7.83 9.87 5.65
C THR A 473 7.33 10.81 4.58
N ASP A 474 6.16 10.50 3.99
CA ASP A 474 5.70 11.23 2.80
C ASP A 474 4.21 11.58 2.80
N HIS A 475 3.35 11.00 3.64
CA HIS A 475 1.91 11.25 3.57
C HIS A 475 1.31 11.64 4.92
N LEU A 476 0.28 12.47 4.85
CA LEU A 476 -0.58 12.84 5.96
C LEU A 476 -2.00 12.38 5.66
N LEU A 477 -2.78 12.08 6.69
CA LEU A 477 -4.16 11.62 6.50
C LEU A 477 -5.02 12.77 5.98
N VAL A 478 -5.53 12.62 4.76
CA VAL A 478 -6.51 13.55 4.18
C VAL A 478 -7.90 13.06 4.53
N PHE A 479 -8.76 13.93 5.04
CA PHE A 479 -10.13 13.57 5.37
C PHE A 479 -11.15 14.63 4.95
N VAL A 480 -12.37 14.17 4.66
CA VAL A 480 -13.52 14.98 4.27
C VAL A 480 -14.76 14.54 5.06
N ASP A 481 -15.57 15.51 5.47
CA ASP A 481 -16.87 15.27 6.06
C ASP A 481 -17.93 15.12 4.96
N VAL A 482 -18.66 14.01 4.96
CA VAL A 482 -19.78 13.76 4.05
C VAL A 482 -21.08 13.59 4.83
N GLU A 483 -22.19 14.04 4.25
CA GLU A 483 -23.51 14.03 4.88
C GLU A 483 -24.55 13.53 3.89
N PHE A 484 -25.39 12.59 4.34
CA PHE A 484 -26.54 12.14 3.56
C PHE A 484 -27.64 13.19 3.65
N GLN A 485 -28.16 13.62 2.51
CA GLN A 485 -29.26 14.57 2.48
C GLN A 485 -30.50 13.98 3.15
N ALA A 486 -31.17 14.79 3.98
CA ALA A 486 -32.43 14.35 4.56
C ALA A 486 -33.47 14.19 3.45
N PRO A 487 -34.37 13.19 3.51
CA PRO A 487 -35.43 13.06 2.52
C PRO A 487 -36.29 14.33 2.41
N SER A 488 -36.46 15.08 3.51
CA SER A 488 -37.17 16.36 3.53
C SER A 488 -36.50 17.48 2.72
N GLU A 489 -35.18 17.42 2.56
CA GLU A 489 -34.37 18.41 1.83
C GLU A 489 -34.34 18.13 0.33
N LEU A 490 -34.78 16.93 -0.09
CA LEU A 490 -34.86 16.58 -1.50
C LEU A 490 -35.99 17.34 -2.23
N PRO A 491 -35.79 17.71 -3.50
CA PRO A 491 -36.88 18.14 -4.37
C PRO A 491 -38.02 17.10 -4.41
N ALA A 492 -39.25 17.52 -4.72
CA ALA A 492 -40.43 16.63 -4.72
C ALA A 492 -40.23 15.34 -5.55
N LYS A 493 -39.53 15.43 -6.70
CA LYS A 493 -39.17 14.28 -7.53
C LYS A 493 -38.22 13.31 -6.80
N GLY A 494 -37.22 13.84 -6.10
CA GLY A 494 -36.28 13.05 -5.28
C GLY A 494 -37.01 12.34 -4.13
N ARG A 495 -37.90 13.05 -3.43
CA ARG A 495 -38.75 12.46 -2.38
C ARG A 495 -39.56 11.25 -2.86
N ARG A 496 -40.18 11.36 -4.04
CA ARG A 496 -40.95 10.26 -4.65
C ARG A 496 -40.07 9.05 -5.02
N LEU A 497 -38.87 9.29 -5.52
CA LEU A 497 -37.92 8.22 -5.87
C LEU A 497 -37.36 7.54 -4.60
N TYR A 498 -37.02 8.31 -3.58
CA TYR A 498 -36.60 7.81 -2.28
C TYR A 498 -37.67 6.91 -1.65
N ALA A 499 -38.92 7.40 -1.57
CA ALA A 499 -40.04 6.62 -1.03
C ALA A 499 -40.28 5.32 -1.81
N LYS A 500 -40.18 5.35 -3.15
CA LYS A 500 -40.30 4.15 -3.99
C LYS A 500 -39.19 3.13 -3.73
N ALA A 501 -37.96 3.59 -3.51
CA ALA A 501 -36.82 2.72 -3.22
C ALA A 501 -36.94 2.05 -1.84
N VAL A 502 -37.31 2.81 -0.81
CA VAL A 502 -37.57 2.29 0.54
C VAL A 502 -38.71 1.26 0.49
N ALA A 503 -39.79 1.55 -0.24
CA ALA A 503 -40.90 0.61 -0.42
C ALA A 503 -40.46 -0.67 -1.16
N ALA A 504 -39.62 -0.56 -2.20
CA ALA A 504 -39.12 -1.71 -2.95
C ALA A 504 -38.17 -2.60 -2.12
N GLN A 505 -37.42 -2.02 -1.18
CA GLN A 505 -36.60 -2.80 -0.26
C GLN A 505 -37.41 -3.44 0.85
N ALA A 506 -38.41 -2.74 1.40
CA ALA A 506 -39.34 -3.33 2.36
C ALA A 506 -40.09 -4.54 1.80
N THR A 507 -40.37 -4.57 0.49
CA THR A 507 -40.98 -5.72 -0.18
C THR A 507 -39.99 -6.80 -0.61
N ALA A 508 -38.71 -6.45 -0.83
CA ALA A 508 -37.64 -7.39 -1.19
C ALA A 508 -36.97 -8.05 0.02
N ALA A 509 -37.12 -7.50 1.23
CA ALA A 509 -36.66 -8.14 2.46
C ALA A 509 -37.40 -9.48 2.64
N PRO A 510 -36.68 -10.63 2.68
CA PRO A 510 -37.33 -11.91 2.87
C PRO A 510 -38.04 -11.89 4.22
N ARG A 511 -39.36 -12.18 4.23
CA ARG A 511 -40.12 -12.45 5.46
C ARG A 511 -39.44 -13.61 6.17
N ALA A 512 -38.61 -13.30 7.17
CA ALA A 512 -38.11 -14.26 8.12
C ALA A 512 -39.32 -14.80 8.90
N SER A 513 -39.89 -15.89 8.41
CA SER A 513 -40.95 -16.62 9.10
C SER A 513 -40.31 -17.60 10.07
N ASN A 514 -40.56 -17.39 11.35
CA ASN A 514 -40.36 -18.35 12.42
C ASN A 514 -41.28 -19.56 12.18
N SER A 515 -40.80 -20.56 11.46
CA SER A 515 -41.50 -21.84 11.26
C SER A 515 -40.49 -22.94 10.96
N SER A 516 -40.21 -23.76 11.98
CA SER A 516 -39.73 -25.15 11.93
C SER A 516 -38.92 -25.60 10.69
N VAL A 517 -37.61 -25.75 10.85
CA VAL A 517 -36.76 -26.46 9.88
C VAL A 517 -36.10 -27.66 10.56
N ALA A 518 -36.81 -28.78 10.54
CA ALA A 518 -36.18 -30.05 10.20
C ALA A 518 -36.00 -30.08 8.68
N SER A 519 -34.90 -30.67 8.21
CA SER A 519 -34.70 -31.09 6.81
C SER A 519 -34.64 -29.98 5.75
N ASN A 520 -33.47 -29.33 5.62
CA ASN A 520 -32.72 -29.17 4.35
C ASN A 520 -31.65 -28.08 4.49
N ARG A 521 -30.48 -28.46 5.01
CA ARG A 521 -29.27 -27.63 4.94
C ARG A 521 -28.10 -28.52 4.54
N ALA A 522 -27.81 -28.57 3.25
CA ALA A 522 -26.55 -29.09 2.72
C ALA A 522 -26.23 -28.40 1.39
N ALA A 523 -25.45 -27.33 1.45
CA ALA A 523 -24.49 -26.88 0.43
C ALA A 523 -23.97 -25.47 0.78
N ALA A 524 -23.14 -25.39 1.81
CA ALA A 524 -22.18 -24.29 1.99
C ALA A 524 -20.89 -24.89 2.55
N GLU A 525 -19.98 -25.20 1.64
CA GLU A 525 -18.54 -25.47 1.85
C GLU A 525 -17.93 -24.24 2.57
N ALA A 526 -17.11 -24.27 3.63
CA ALA A 526 -16.42 -25.31 4.42
C ALA A 526 -16.24 -24.79 5.90
N PRO A 527 -15.75 -25.62 6.85
CA PRO A 527 -14.30 -25.73 7.01
C PRO A 527 -13.85 -27.20 6.99
N SER A 528 -13.12 -27.60 5.94
CA SER A 528 -12.60 -28.96 5.79
C SER A 528 -11.35 -29.23 6.64
N SER A 529 -10.91 -28.27 7.46
CA SER A 529 -9.75 -28.42 8.35
C SER A 529 -10.00 -29.37 9.53
N ASP A 530 -11.27 -29.48 9.95
CA ASP A 530 -11.64 -30.14 11.20
C ASP A 530 -11.93 -31.64 11.05
N LEU A 531 -12.00 -32.13 9.81
CA LEU A 531 -12.18 -33.55 9.56
C LEU A 531 -10.93 -34.35 9.97
N THR A 532 -11.14 -35.47 10.67
CA THR A 532 -10.08 -36.42 11.00
C THR A 532 -9.61 -37.14 9.73
N VAL A 533 -8.40 -37.72 9.75
CA VAL A 533 -7.87 -38.49 8.62
C VAL A 533 -8.78 -39.67 8.25
N VAL A 534 -9.49 -40.24 9.23
CA VAL A 534 -10.46 -41.33 9.01
C VAL A 534 -11.65 -40.82 8.19
N ALA A 535 -12.27 -39.71 8.62
CA ALA A 535 -13.40 -39.10 7.91
C ALA A 535 -13.02 -38.64 6.48
N LEU A 536 -11.81 -38.08 6.31
CA LEU A 536 -11.30 -37.72 4.99
C LEU A 536 -11.13 -38.95 4.08
N ARG A 537 -10.64 -40.07 4.61
CA ARG A 537 -10.49 -41.32 3.85
C ARG A 537 -11.83 -41.94 3.50
N GLU A 538 -12.83 -41.87 4.38
CA GLU A 538 -14.19 -42.33 4.09
C GLU A 538 -14.83 -41.53 2.97
N GLN A 539 -14.78 -40.19 3.04
CA GLN A 539 -15.31 -39.33 1.97
C GLN A 539 -14.61 -39.53 0.63
N LEU A 540 -13.28 -39.76 0.63
CA LEU A 540 -12.56 -40.09 -0.59
C LEU A 540 -12.96 -41.48 -1.13
N ARG A 541 -13.21 -42.46 -0.25
CA ARG A 541 -13.67 -43.82 -0.64
C ARG A 541 -15.06 -43.79 -1.27
N GLU A 542 -15.99 -43.03 -0.68
CA GLU A 542 -17.34 -42.82 -1.23
C GLU A 542 -17.31 -42.19 -2.63
N ARG A 543 -16.32 -41.33 -2.89
CA ARG A 543 -16.10 -40.68 -4.19
C ARG A 543 -15.24 -41.50 -5.17
N GLY A 544 -14.79 -42.70 -4.78
CA GLY A 544 -13.92 -43.55 -5.61
C GLY A 544 -12.50 -43.00 -5.81
N LEU A 545 -12.04 -42.12 -4.92
CA LEU A 545 -10.71 -41.49 -4.97
C LEU A 545 -9.70 -42.26 -4.12
N LYS A 546 -8.40 -42.14 -4.45
CA LYS A 546 -7.31 -42.81 -3.71
C LYS A 546 -7.28 -42.32 -2.25
N VAL A 547 -7.23 -43.25 -1.29
CA VAL A 547 -7.25 -42.95 0.16
C VAL A 547 -5.87 -42.87 0.83
N GLY A 548 -4.79 -43.08 0.06
CA GLY A 548 -3.40 -42.94 0.54
C GLY A 548 -2.92 -41.47 0.52
N GLY A 549 -2.08 -41.11 1.50
CA GLY A 549 -1.46 -39.79 1.61
C GLY A 549 -1.51 -39.22 3.04
N ASN A 550 -0.81 -38.10 3.24
CA ASN A 550 -0.89 -37.32 4.48
C ASN A 550 -2.19 -36.48 4.52
N LYS A 551 -2.55 -35.90 5.68
CA LYS A 551 -3.83 -35.16 5.85
C LYS A 551 -4.00 -34.04 4.82
N ALA A 552 -2.94 -33.30 4.52
CA ALA A 552 -2.97 -32.18 3.57
C ALA A 552 -3.28 -32.67 2.13
N GLU A 553 -2.67 -33.77 1.71
CA GLU A 553 -2.94 -34.39 0.40
C GLU A 553 -4.38 -34.90 0.28
N LEU A 554 -4.94 -35.44 1.37
CA LEU A 554 -6.33 -35.90 1.39
C LEU A 554 -7.32 -34.73 1.29
N VAL A 555 -7.05 -33.62 1.99
CA VAL A 555 -7.87 -32.39 1.91
C VAL A 555 -7.77 -31.78 0.51
N ALA A 556 -6.57 -31.65 -0.06
CA ALA A 556 -6.38 -31.11 -1.40
C ALA A 556 -7.11 -31.95 -2.46
N ARG A 557 -7.07 -33.29 -2.36
CA ARG A 557 -7.78 -34.19 -3.27
C ARG A 557 -9.31 -34.05 -3.16
N LEU A 558 -9.81 -33.87 -1.94
CA LEU A 558 -11.24 -33.66 -1.70
C LEU A 558 -11.71 -32.32 -2.29
N GLN A 559 -10.95 -31.25 -2.11
CA GLN A 559 -11.24 -29.91 -2.67
C GLN A 559 -11.16 -29.89 -4.19
N ALA A 560 -10.14 -30.54 -4.78
CA ALA A 560 -10.03 -30.65 -6.23
C ALA A 560 -11.24 -31.36 -6.85
N SER A 561 -11.78 -32.38 -6.16
CA SER A 561 -12.95 -33.11 -6.65
C SER A 561 -14.25 -32.29 -6.63
N SER A 562 -14.42 -31.36 -5.67
CA SER A 562 -15.61 -30.48 -5.59
C SER A 562 -15.64 -29.41 -6.68
N ASP A 563 -14.48 -29.05 -7.24
CA ASP A 563 -14.39 -27.95 -8.21
C ASP A 563 -14.46 -28.41 -9.68
N LEU A 564 -14.19 -29.68 -9.97
CA LEU A 564 -14.28 -30.24 -11.33
C LEU A 564 -15.65 -29.99 -12.01
N PRO A 565 -16.82 -30.13 -11.34
CA PRO A 565 -18.11 -29.82 -11.96
C PRO A 565 -18.30 -28.34 -12.33
N LYS A 566 -17.57 -27.43 -11.66
CA LYS A 566 -17.65 -25.97 -11.86
C LYS A 566 -16.86 -25.52 -13.10
N LEU A 567 -15.86 -26.28 -13.55
CA LEU A 567 -15.03 -25.96 -14.71
C LEU A 567 -15.81 -26.01 -16.04
N THR A 568 -15.36 -25.28 -17.06
CA THR A 568 -15.96 -25.30 -18.39
C THR A 568 -15.54 -26.55 -19.18
N VAL A 569 -16.34 -26.95 -20.19
CA VAL A 569 -16.03 -28.11 -21.04
C VAL A 569 -14.66 -27.98 -21.74
N ALA A 570 -14.26 -26.75 -22.11
CA ALA A 570 -12.95 -26.50 -22.73
C ALA A 570 -11.80 -26.87 -21.77
N VAL A 571 -11.84 -26.36 -20.54
CA VAL A 571 -10.83 -26.65 -19.51
C VAL A 571 -10.79 -28.14 -19.17
N LEU A 572 -11.96 -28.78 -19.03
CA LEU A 572 -12.03 -30.23 -18.77
C LEU A 572 -11.40 -31.05 -19.91
N LYS A 573 -11.60 -30.64 -21.17
CA LYS A 573 -10.96 -31.31 -22.33
C LYS A 573 -9.45 -31.08 -22.35
N ASP A 574 -8.96 -29.91 -21.99
CA ASP A 574 -7.53 -29.64 -21.89
C ASP A 574 -6.85 -30.51 -20.82
N MET A 575 -7.49 -30.66 -19.65
CA MET A 575 -7.02 -31.54 -18.59
C MET A 575 -7.04 -33.03 -19.00
N LEU A 576 -8.02 -33.45 -19.82
CA LEU A 576 -8.06 -34.81 -20.37
C LEU A 576 -6.96 -35.03 -21.42
N ARG A 577 -6.68 -34.04 -22.29
CA ARG A 577 -5.58 -34.11 -23.27
C ARG A 577 -4.23 -34.28 -22.60
N SER A 578 -3.96 -33.51 -21.54
CA SER A 578 -2.67 -33.59 -20.82
C SER A 578 -2.45 -34.95 -20.15
N LYS A 579 -3.53 -35.67 -19.83
CA LYS A 579 -3.50 -37.05 -19.31
C LYS A 579 -3.65 -38.13 -20.38
N SER A 580 -3.63 -37.77 -21.66
CA SER A 580 -3.83 -38.70 -22.79
C SER A 580 -5.14 -39.49 -22.71
N LEU A 581 -6.21 -38.88 -22.17
CA LEU A 581 -7.55 -39.47 -22.05
C LEU A 581 -8.47 -38.96 -23.16
N SER A 582 -9.49 -39.76 -23.51
CA SER A 582 -10.49 -39.36 -24.51
C SER A 582 -11.21 -38.07 -24.12
N VAL A 583 -11.34 -37.16 -25.08
CA VAL A 583 -12.00 -35.84 -24.95
C VAL A 583 -13.43 -35.79 -25.51
N SER A 584 -13.96 -36.92 -25.98
CA SER A 584 -15.35 -37.03 -26.42
C SER A 584 -16.29 -37.24 -25.23
N GLY A 585 -17.55 -36.82 -25.40
CA GLY A 585 -18.60 -37.02 -24.41
C GLY A 585 -19.22 -35.74 -23.84
N LYS A 586 -20.31 -35.92 -23.09
CA LYS A 586 -21.00 -34.86 -22.35
C LYS A 586 -20.15 -34.41 -21.15
N LYS A 587 -20.40 -33.21 -20.62
CA LYS A 587 -19.63 -32.64 -19.49
C LYS A 587 -19.51 -33.61 -18.30
N ALA A 588 -20.60 -34.29 -17.93
CA ALA A 588 -20.60 -35.27 -16.85
C ALA A 588 -19.65 -36.45 -17.10
N GLU A 589 -19.55 -36.92 -18.34
CA GLU A 589 -18.64 -38.01 -18.73
C GLU A 589 -17.18 -37.55 -18.68
N LEU A 590 -16.90 -36.29 -19.05
CA LEU A 590 -15.55 -35.71 -18.94
C LEU A 590 -15.10 -35.60 -17.48
N VAL A 591 -16.00 -35.15 -16.59
CA VAL A 591 -15.74 -35.07 -15.14
C VAL A 591 -15.51 -36.46 -14.54
N ALA A 592 -16.40 -37.43 -14.85
CA ALA A 592 -16.25 -38.80 -14.38
C ALA A 592 -14.91 -39.43 -14.81
N ARG A 593 -14.47 -39.17 -16.05
CA ARG A 593 -13.20 -39.66 -16.58
C ARG A 593 -11.98 -39.04 -15.87
N LEU A 594 -12.04 -37.74 -15.54
CA LEU A 594 -11.02 -37.08 -14.73
C LEU A 594 -10.97 -37.63 -13.30
N MET A 595 -12.13 -37.86 -12.67
CA MET A 595 -12.19 -38.45 -11.33
C MET A 595 -11.62 -39.88 -11.30
N GLY A 596 -11.99 -40.73 -12.27
CA GLY A 596 -11.50 -42.11 -12.35
C GLY A 596 -10.00 -42.23 -12.65
N ALA A 597 -9.41 -41.21 -13.29
CA ALA A 597 -7.98 -41.15 -13.58
C ALA A 597 -7.12 -40.63 -12.40
N GLY A 598 -7.71 -40.45 -11.21
CA GLY A 598 -7.00 -39.99 -10.01
C GLY A 598 -6.37 -38.61 -10.20
N VAL A 599 -7.19 -37.58 -10.41
CA VAL A 599 -6.78 -36.17 -10.31
C VAL A 599 -6.49 -35.80 -8.85
#